data_AF-A0A8B6G144-F1
#
_entry.id   AF-A0A8B6G144-F1
#
_cell.length_a   1.000
_cell.length_b   1.000
_cell.length_c   1.000
_cell.angle_alpha   90.00
_cell.angle_beta   90.00
_cell.angle_gamma   90.00
#
_symmetry.space_group_name_H-M   'P 1'
#
loop_
_entity.id
_entity.type
_entity.pdbx_description
1 polymer ?
#
loop_
_entity_poly.entity_id
_entity_poly.type
_entity_poly.pdbx_seq_one_letter_code
_entity_poly.pdbx_strand_id
1 'polypeptide(L)'
;MRKVREVRQQLKEIMDSQKMPLISCGNEWDVVRKTICSAYFHQAARLKGIGEYVHVRTGMPCHLHPTSALFGMGFNPDYIVYHELVMTVKVCKYSPFSL
;
A
#
# COMPACT_ATOMS: atom_id res chain seq x y z
N MET A 1 -15.61 12.40 -1.85
CA MET A 1 -14.68 13.24 -1.05
C MET A 1 -15.22 13.71 0.31
N ARG A 2 -16.54 13.92 0.52
CA ARG A 2 -17.06 14.36 1.83
C ARG A 2 -16.80 13.37 2.98
N LYS A 3 -17.10 12.08 2.78
CA LYS A 3 -16.81 11.01 3.76
C LYS A 3 -15.35 10.96 4.22
N VAL A 4 -14.40 11.17 3.30
CA VAL A 4 -12.96 11.15 3.64
C VAL A 4 -12.59 12.28 4.61
N ARG A 5 -13.21 13.46 4.46
CA ARG A 5 -13.00 14.59 5.37
C ARG A 5 -13.58 14.30 6.76
N GLU A 6 -14.76 13.69 6.83
CA GLU A 6 -15.41 13.29 8.09
C GLU A 6 -14.58 12.26 8.85
N VAL A 7 -14.12 11.20 8.17
CA VAL A 7 -13.26 10.17 8.79
C VAL A 7 -11.95 10.77 9.29
N ARG A 8 -11.32 11.67 8.51
CA ARG A 8 -10.11 12.36 8.95
C ARG A 8 -10.35 13.22 10.20
N GLN A 9 -11.50 13.89 10.28
CA GLN A 9 -11.86 14.71 11.44
C GLN A 9 -12.05 13.86 12.70
N GLN A 10 -12.75 12.72 12.59
CA GLN A 10 -12.92 11.77 13.70
C GLN A 10 -11.58 11.23 14.21
N LEU A 11 -10.68 10.84 13.31
CA LEU A 11 -9.34 10.40 13.69
C LEU A 11 -8.56 11.49 14.43
N LYS A 12 -8.68 12.74 14.01
CA LYS A 12 -8.03 13.87 14.67
C LYS A 12 -8.52 14.05 16.11
N GLU A 13 -9.84 14.01 16.32
CA GLU A 13 -10.44 14.12 17.65
C GLU A 13 -9.98 13.00 18.59
N ILE A 14 -9.85 11.77 18.08
CA ILE A 14 -9.32 10.64 18.85
C ILE A 14 -7.84 10.89 19.22
N MET A 15 -7.01 11.37 18.29
CA MET A 15 -5.61 11.67 18.58
C MET A 15 -5.47 12.76 19.64
N ASP A 16 -6.29 13.81 19.57
CA ASP A 16 -6.34 14.89 20.57
C ASP A 16 -6.77 14.33 21.94
N SER A 17 -7.74 13.42 21.98
CA SER A 17 -8.19 12.74 23.22
C SER A 17 -7.08 11.89 23.88
N GLN A 18 -6.23 11.27 23.05
CA GLN A 18 -5.10 10.44 23.49
C GLN A 18 -3.81 11.26 23.72
N LYS A 19 -3.89 12.60 23.63
CA LYS A 19 -2.74 13.52 23.76
C LYS A 19 -1.58 13.21 22.80
N MET A 20 -1.89 12.70 21.60
CA MET A 20 -0.88 12.42 20.58
C MET A 20 -0.63 13.66 19.71
N PRO A 21 0.61 14.16 19.60
CA PRO A 21 0.89 15.33 18.79
C PRO A 21 0.74 15.00 17.29
N LEU A 22 -0.03 15.82 16.58
CA LEU A 22 -0.24 15.67 15.15
C LEU A 22 0.87 16.41 14.39
N ILE A 23 1.91 15.66 13.99
CA ILE A 23 3.09 16.19 13.30
C ILE A 23 2.96 15.92 11.79
N SER A 24 3.20 16.93 10.97
CA SER A 24 3.27 16.77 9.52
C SER A 24 4.71 16.42 9.12
N CYS A 25 4.88 15.45 8.23
CA CYS A 25 6.20 15.01 7.74
C CYS A 25 6.74 15.88 6.57
N GLY A 26 6.16 17.06 6.33
CA GLY A 26 6.64 17.99 5.29
C GLY A 26 6.75 17.34 3.91
N ASN A 27 7.96 17.42 3.31
CA ASN A 27 8.29 16.84 2.00
C ASN A 27 9.08 15.51 2.10
N GLU A 28 9.17 14.90 3.30
CA GLU A 28 9.88 13.63 3.49
C GLU A 28 8.99 12.44 3.13
N TRP A 29 8.99 12.08 1.85
CA TRP A 29 8.25 10.92 1.34
C TRP A 29 8.72 9.58 1.94
N ASP A 30 9.98 9.50 2.36
CA ASP A 30 10.53 8.27 2.94
C ASP A 30 9.96 7.94 4.32
N VAL A 31 9.59 8.94 5.12
CA VAL A 31 8.93 8.72 6.42
C VAL A 31 7.53 8.12 6.20
N VAL A 32 6.81 8.62 5.21
CA VAL A 32 5.50 8.09 4.81
C VAL A 32 5.63 6.66 4.32
N ARG A 33 6.60 6.38 3.44
CA ARG A 33 6.87 5.02 2.94
C ARG A 33 7.22 4.05 4.07
N LYS A 34 8.10 4.45 5.00
CA LYS A 34 8.45 3.63 6.18
C LYS A 34 7.22 3.30 7.02
N THR A 35 6.35 4.28 7.27
CA THR A 35 5.14 4.11 8.05
C THR A 35 4.16 3.12 7.38
N ILE A 36 4.02 3.22 6.06
CA ILE A 36 3.18 2.30 5.28
C ILE A 36 3.81 0.90 5.29
N CYS A 37 5.12 0.78 5.10
CA CYS A 37 5.82 -0.49 5.20
C CYS A 37 5.67 -1.13 6.59
N SER A 38 5.71 -0.36 7.67
CA SER A 38 5.49 -0.89 9.03
C SER A 38 4.05 -1.33 9.29
N ALA A 39 3.06 -0.68 8.67
CA ALA A 39 1.66 -1.08 8.81
C ALA A 39 1.31 -2.30 7.94
N TYR A 40 1.88 -2.36 6.73
CA TYR A 40 1.56 -3.37 5.70
C TYR A 40 2.70 -4.36 5.47
N PHE A 41 3.59 -4.58 6.43
CA PHE A 41 4.71 -5.52 6.28
C PHE A 41 4.25 -6.95 5.94
N HIS A 42 3.06 -7.34 6.41
CA HIS A 42 2.43 -8.61 6.06
C HIS A 42 1.97 -8.68 4.60
N GLN A 43 1.70 -7.54 3.97
CA GLN A 43 1.17 -7.39 2.62
C GLN A 43 2.25 -6.91 1.66
N ALA A 44 3.39 -7.60 1.66
CA ALA A 44 4.52 -7.31 0.79
C ALA A 44 4.66 -8.37 -0.30
N ALA A 45 5.02 -7.96 -1.51
CA ALA A 45 5.36 -8.84 -2.61
C ALA A 45 6.70 -8.44 -3.22
N ARG A 46 7.42 -9.42 -3.74
CA ARG A 46 8.72 -9.26 -4.38
C ARG A 46 8.64 -9.67 -5.84
N LEU A 47 9.33 -8.94 -6.71
CA LEU A 47 9.49 -9.31 -8.12
C LEU A 47 10.29 -10.61 -8.25
N LYS A 48 9.74 -11.61 -8.96
CA LYS A 48 10.43 -12.87 -9.28
C LYS A 48 10.78 -12.97 -10.77
N GLY A 49 9.99 -12.36 -11.63
CA GLY A 49 10.18 -12.38 -13.09
C GLY A 49 9.51 -11.19 -13.77
N ILE A 50 9.47 -11.20 -15.11
CA ILE A 50 8.90 -10.09 -15.90
C ILE A 50 7.38 -10.02 -15.64
N GLY A 51 6.94 -9.01 -14.88
CA GLY A 51 5.53 -8.80 -14.58
C GLY A 51 4.93 -9.81 -13.58
N GLU A 52 5.78 -10.61 -12.92
CA GLU A 52 5.36 -11.60 -11.92
C GLU A 52 5.91 -11.24 -10.54
N TYR A 53 4.98 -11.07 -9.60
CA TYR A 53 5.29 -10.80 -8.21
C TYR A 53 4.92 -12.02 -7.36
N VAL A 54 5.69 -12.24 -6.31
CA VAL A 54 5.46 -13.33 -5.37
C VAL A 54 5.30 -12.75 -3.99
N HIS A 55 4.25 -13.19 -3.30
CA HIS A 55 4.01 -12.78 -1.94
C HIS A 55 5.18 -13.22 -1.04
N VAL A 56 5.75 -12.29 -0.26
CA VAL A 56 6.99 -12.55 0.49
C VAL A 56 6.79 -13.64 1.55
N ARG A 57 5.59 -13.72 2.17
CA ARG A 57 5.34 -14.64 3.28
C ARG A 57 4.87 -16.02 2.85
N THR A 58 3.96 -16.09 1.87
CA THR A 58 3.30 -17.34 1.45
C THR A 58 3.90 -17.92 0.19
N GLY A 59 4.74 -17.17 -0.53
CA GLY A 59 5.29 -17.60 -1.82
C GLY A 59 4.24 -17.69 -2.93
N MET A 60 3.02 -17.18 -2.71
CA MET A 60 1.97 -17.25 -3.73
C MET A 60 2.29 -16.31 -4.91
N PRO A 61 2.28 -16.82 -6.15
CA PRO A 61 2.45 -16.01 -7.34
C PRO A 61 1.21 -15.14 -7.56
N CYS A 62 1.45 -13.87 -7.87
CA CYS A 62 0.45 -12.83 -8.03
C CYS A 62 0.85 -11.90 -9.19
N HIS A 63 -0.14 -11.27 -9.81
CA HIS A 63 0.09 -10.32 -10.90
C HIS A 63 -0.45 -8.94 -10.54
N LEU A 64 0.06 -7.89 -11.16
CA LEU A 64 -0.51 -6.56 -10.99
C LEU A 64 -1.91 -6.49 -11.59
N HIS A 65 -2.84 -5.88 -10.86
CA HIS A 65 -4.13 -5.53 -11.44
C HIS A 65 -3.92 -4.39 -12.46
N PRO A 66 -4.65 -4.34 -13.58
CA PRO A 66 -4.57 -3.22 -14.53
C PRO A 66 -4.99 -1.85 -13.94
N THR A 67 -5.66 -1.85 -12.78
CA THR A 67 -5.98 -0.62 -12.02
C THR A 67 -4.84 -0.19 -11.08
N SER A 68 -3.73 -0.94 -11.06
CA SER A 68 -2.56 -0.59 -10.26
C SER A 68 -1.88 0.65 -10.84
N ALA A 69 -1.46 1.56 -9.98
CA ALA A 69 -0.65 2.72 -10.40
C ALA A 69 0.68 2.32 -11.06
N LEU A 70 1.19 1.13 -10.73
CA LEU A 70 2.41 0.55 -11.30
C LEU A 70 2.17 -0.17 -12.64
N PHE A 71 0.92 -0.40 -13.04
CA PHE A 71 0.61 -1.07 -14.30
C PHE A 71 0.87 -0.10 -15.47
N GLY A 72 1.88 -0.40 -16.28
CA GLY A 72 2.29 0.46 -17.39
C GLY A 72 3.37 1.50 -17.04
N MET A 73 3.89 1.51 -15.80
CA MET A 73 5.16 2.18 -15.52
C MET A 73 6.28 1.36 -16.15
N GLY A 74 7.13 1.99 -16.98
CA GLY A 74 8.25 1.34 -17.66
C GLY A 74 9.37 0.81 -16.75
N PHE A 75 9.17 0.85 -15.43
CA PHE A 75 10.05 0.29 -14.42
C PHE A 75 9.21 -0.52 -13.42
N ASN A 76 9.67 -1.74 -13.11
CA ASN A 76 9.06 -2.59 -12.10
C ASN A 76 9.94 -2.58 -10.84
N PRO A 77 9.49 -2.05 -9.70
CA PRO A 77 10.26 -2.07 -8.47
C PRO A 77 10.40 -3.49 -7.90
N ASP A 78 11.54 -3.81 -7.30
CA ASP A 78 11.83 -5.15 -6.76
C ASP A 78 10.89 -5.58 -5.63
N TYR A 79 10.40 -4.60 -4.86
CA TYR A 79 9.49 -4.82 -3.73
C TYR A 79 8.31 -3.87 -3.81
N ILE A 80 7.12 -4.42 -3.57
CA ILE A 80 5.88 -3.67 -3.54
C ILE A 80 5.09 -4.00 -2.28
N VAL A 81 4.31 -3.01 -1.83
CA VAL A 81 3.35 -3.14 -0.74
C VAL A 81 1.97 -2.88 -1.32
N TYR A 82 0.99 -3.69 -0.94
CA TYR A 82 -0.39 -3.58 -1.43
C TYR A 82 -1.37 -3.51 -0.25
N HIS A 83 -2.55 -2.94 -0.48
CA HIS A 83 -3.58 -2.77 0.55
C HIS A 83 -4.59 -3.91 0.57
N GLU A 84 -4.93 -4.42 -0.61
CA GLU A 84 -5.91 -5.48 -0.79
C GLU A 84 -5.40 -6.50 -1.80
N LEU A 85 -5.69 -7.76 -1.51
CA LEU A 85 -5.49 -8.89 -2.41
C LEU A 85 -6.85 -9.34 -2.91
N VAL A 86 -7.08 -9.18 -4.22
CA VAL A 86 -8.29 -9.70 -4.86
C VAL A 86 -7.97 -11.11 -5.37
N MET A 87 -8.51 -12.12 -4.69
CA MET A 87 -8.44 -13.50 -5.17
C MET A 87 -9.38 -13.66 -6.36
N THR A 88 -8.82 -13.95 -7.53
CA THR A 88 -9.59 -14.41 -8.68
C THR A 88 -9.21 -15.84 -9.01
N VAL A 89 -10.11 -16.59 -9.66
CA VAL A 89 -10.01 -18.03 -9.94
C VAL A 89 -8.71 -18.46 -10.65
N LYS A 90 -8.00 -17.51 -11.28
CA LYS A 90 -6.75 -17.77 -12.00
C LYS A 90 -5.53 -17.06 -11.43
N VAL A 91 -5.68 -15.91 -10.76
CA VAL A 91 -4.55 -15.08 -10.31
C VAL A 91 -4.95 -14.15 -9.16
N CYS A 92 -4.08 -14.01 -8.16
CA CYS A 92 -4.23 -12.99 -7.13
C CYS A 92 -3.76 -11.65 -7.68
N LYS A 93 -4.59 -10.60 -7.55
CA LYS A 93 -4.30 -9.27 -8.09
C LYS A 93 -4.13 -8.24 -6.98
N TYR A 94 -3.13 -7.38 -7.12
CA TYR A 94 -2.83 -6.31 -6.17
C TYR A 94 -3.48 -4.99 -6.60
N SER A 95 -4.04 -4.24 -5.65
CA SER A 95 -4.37 -2.83 -5.82
C SER A 95 -3.38 -2.00 -4.98
N PRO A 96 -2.27 -1.52 -5.56
CA PRO A 96 -1.33 -0.64 -4.86
C PRO A 96 -1.95 0.75 -4.69
N PHE A 97 -1.68 1.37 -3.54
CA PHE A 97 -2.01 2.77 -3.28
C PHE A 97 -1.39 3.65 -4.38
N SER A 98 -2.20 4.49 -5.00
CA SER A 98 -1.73 5.68 -5.70
C SER A 98 -1.24 6.68 -4.66
N LEU A 99 0.05 6.62 -4.33
CA LEU A 99 0.76 7.71 -3.64
C LEU A 99 1.28 8.69 -4.68
#